data_AF-A0A2D6A779-F1
#
_entry.id   AF-A0A2D6A779-F1
#
_cell.length_a   1.000
_cell.length_b   1.000
_cell.length_c   1.000
_cell.angle_alpha   90.00
_cell.angle_beta   90.00
_cell.angle_gamma   90.00
#
_symmetry.space_group_name_H-M   'P 1'
#
loop_
_entity.id
_entity.type
_entity.pdbx_description
1 polymer ?
#
loop_
_entity_poly.entity_id
_entity_poly.type
_entity_poly.pdbx_seq_one_letter_code
_entity_poly.pdbx_strand_id
1 'polypeptide(L)'
;MAFAFALTSESRVVVHGAVRAELETVKAHFKKDGLRWTQQRELIVETAFLTHEHFSAEQLLELTRLRAPEATVHLATVYRTVQVLEEGGFVEGLEVEKGGRLFEHVLGHEHHDHVICLECGHISEFHDEVLEQGKEFAAKKLGFEMRRHSLRIYGSCIALARDGVCPNAPAAANKNT
;
A
#
# COMPACT_ATOMS: atom_id res chain seq x y z
N MET A 1 3.38 16.66 1.98
CA MET A 1 2.79 17.63 1.03
C MET A 1 2.49 16.87 -0.26
N ALA A 2 1.24 16.48 -0.49
CA ALA A 2 0.86 15.73 -1.68
C ALA A 2 0.95 16.62 -2.92
N PHE A 3 1.82 16.27 -3.87
CA PHE A 3 1.84 16.87 -5.20
C PHE A 3 0.61 16.39 -5.97
N ALA A 4 -0.47 17.17 -5.95
CA ALA A 4 -1.63 16.97 -6.81
C ALA A 4 -1.29 17.47 -8.22
N PHE A 5 -0.73 16.61 -9.08
CA PHE A 5 -0.57 16.88 -10.50
C PHE A 5 -1.81 16.38 -11.25
N ALA A 6 -2.64 17.29 -11.75
CA ALA A 6 -3.57 16.94 -12.82
C ALA A 6 -2.73 16.51 -14.04
N LEU A 7 -2.81 15.24 -14.42
CA LEU A 7 -1.95 14.68 -15.46
C LEU A 7 -2.46 15.12 -16.84
N THR A 8 -1.65 15.86 -17.59
CA THR A 8 -1.90 16.09 -19.01
C THR A 8 -1.68 14.80 -19.81
N SER A 9 -2.11 14.74 -21.07
CA SER A 9 -1.91 13.56 -21.92
C SER A 9 -0.44 13.13 -22.02
N GLU A 10 0.50 14.08 -22.02
CA GLU A 10 1.95 13.82 -21.99
C GLU A 10 2.42 13.31 -20.61
N SER A 11 1.88 13.85 -19.51
CA SER A 11 2.19 13.36 -18.15
C SER A 11 1.73 11.92 -17.95
N ARG A 12 0.58 11.55 -18.52
CA ARG A 12 0.02 10.19 -18.44
C ARG A 12 0.92 9.15 -19.13
N VAL A 13 1.57 9.52 -20.24
CA VAL A 13 2.48 8.63 -20.98
C VAL A 13 3.77 8.34 -20.20
N VAL A 14 4.33 9.36 -19.55
CA VAL A 14 5.56 9.22 -18.74
C VAL A 14 5.31 8.37 -17.50
N VAL A 15 4.15 8.57 -16.87
CA VAL A 15 3.76 7.87 -15.64
C VAL A 15 3.45 6.39 -15.91
N HIS A 16 2.78 6.08 -17.02
CA HIS A 16 2.55 4.69 -17.46
C HIS A 16 3.87 3.95 -17.74
N GLY A 17 4.93 4.68 -18.12
CA GLY A 17 6.28 4.13 -18.34
C GLY A 17 6.98 3.64 -17.07
N ALA A 18 6.73 4.26 -15.91
CA ALA A 18 7.43 3.97 -14.67
C ALA A 18 7.04 2.63 -14.03
N VAL A 19 5.79 2.19 -14.22
CA VAL A 19 5.22 0.96 -13.63
C VAL A 19 4.72 -0.03 -14.69
N ARG A 20 5.24 0.09 -15.93
CA ARG A 20 4.70 -0.63 -17.09
C ARG A 20 4.85 -2.15 -16.96
N ALA A 21 5.98 -2.61 -16.43
CA ALA A 21 6.27 -4.04 -16.32
C ALA A 21 5.39 -4.70 -15.26
N GLU A 22 5.19 -4.00 -14.15
CA GLU A 22 4.31 -4.36 -13.04
C GLU A 22 2.86 -4.42 -13.51
N LEU A 23 2.40 -3.41 -14.27
CA LEU A 23 1.05 -3.38 -14.85
C LEU A 23 0.78 -4.57 -15.78
N GLU A 24 1.72 -4.92 -16.67
CA GLU A 24 1.55 -6.09 -17.56
C GLU A 24 1.54 -7.41 -16.77
N THR A 25 2.32 -7.49 -15.68
CA THR A 25 2.32 -8.65 -14.77
C THR A 25 0.95 -8.83 -14.10
N VAL A 26 0.40 -7.75 -13.53
CA VAL A 26 -0.94 -7.76 -12.91
C VAL A 26 -2.02 -8.08 -13.94
N LYS A 27 -1.96 -7.47 -15.11
CA LYS A 27 -2.93 -7.73 -16.19
C LYS A 27 -2.92 -9.18 -16.63
N ALA A 28 -1.75 -9.81 -16.71
CA ALA A 28 -1.63 -11.24 -16.97
C ALA A 28 -2.27 -12.09 -15.86
N HIS A 29 -2.11 -11.69 -14.60
CA HIS A 29 -2.75 -12.35 -13.45
C HIS A 29 -4.29 -12.24 -13.52
N PHE A 30 -4.85 -11.06 -13.76
CA PHE A 30 -6.30 -10.89 -13.95
C PHE A 30 -6.83 -11.81 -15.06
N LYS A 31 -6.11 -11.90 -16.19
CA LYS A 31 -6.48 -12.77 -17.30
C LYS A 31 -6.42 -14.26 -16.93
N LYS A 32 -5.39 -14.67 -16.18
CA LYS A 32 -5.22 -16.04 -15.70
C LYS A 32 -6.40 -16.47 -14.82
N ASP A 33 -6.91 -15.56 -14.00
CA ASP A 33 -8.01 -15.83 -13.07
C ASP A 33 -9.40 -15.61 -13.70
N GLY A 34 -9.46 -15.39 -15.02
CA GLY A 34 -10.73 -15.15 -15.73
C GLY A 34 -11.40 -13.83 -15.37
N LEU A 35 -10.67 -12.91 -14.73
CA LEU A 35 -11.17 -11.60 -14.32
C LEU A 35 -11.00 -10.58 -15.44
N ARG A 36 -12.03 -9.77 -15.66
CA ARG A 36 -12.02 -8.74 -16.71
C ARG A 36 -11.02 -7.62 -16.41
N TRP A 37 -10.07 -7.36 -17.30
CA TRP A 37 -9.24 -6.15 -17.25
C TRP A 37 -10.01 -4.97 -17.87
N THR A 38 -10.37 -3.96 -17.07
CA THR A 38 -11.07 -2.74 -17.53
C THR A 38 -10.16 -1.53 -17.39
N GLN A 39 -10.45 -0.46 -18.12
CA GLN A 39 -9.71 0.81 -17.97
C GLN A 39 -9.77 1.37 -16.54
N GLN A 40 -10.89 1.16 -15.83
CA GLN A 40 -11.00 1.53 -14.41
C GLN A 40 -10.03 0.72 -13.54
N ARG A 41 -9.93 -0.60 -13.76
CA ARG A 41 -8.98 -1.46 -13.03
C ARG A 41 -7.54 -1.04 -13.32
N GLU A 42 -7.22 -0.80 -14.57
CA GLU A 42 -5.89 -0.30 -14.96
C GLU A 42 -5.52 1.00 -14.25
N LEU A 43 -6.43 1.98 -14.22
CA LEU A 43 -6.22 3.24 -13.50
C LEU A 43 -6.01 3.05 -12.00
N ILE A 44 -6.77 2.14 -11.37
CA ILE A 44 -6.63 1.84 -9.94
C ILE A 44 -5.27 1.20 -9.66
N VAL A 45 -4.88 0.19 -10.46
CA VAL A 45 -3.59 -0.50 -10.29
C VAL A 45 -2.42 0.45 -10.53
N GLU A 46 -2.49 1.24 -11.61
CA GLU A 46 -1.47 2.25 -11.91
C GLU A 46 -1.33 3.25 -10.76
N THR A 47 -2.45 3.76 -10.24
CA THR A 47 -2.43 4.70 -9.12
C THR A 47 -1.85 4.06 -7.86
N ALA A 48 -2.21 2.80 -7.55
CA ALA A 48 -1.67 2.08 -6.41
C ALA A 48 -0.14 1.94 -6.50
N PHE A 49 0.39 1.59 -7.67
CA PHE A 49 1.83 1.30 -7.83
C PHE A 49 2.69 2.56 -7.89
N LEU A 50 2.07 3.71 -8.12
CA LEU A 50 2.72 5.02 -8.05
C LEU A 50 2.58 5.68 -6.68
N THR A 51 1.85 5.06 -5.77
CA THR A 51 1.71 5.52 -4.40
C THR A 51 2.76 4.80 -3.56
N HIS A 52 3.76 5.56 -3.11
CA HIS A 52 4.88 5.04 -2.32
C HIS A 52 4.61 5.02 -0.81
N GLU A 53 3.48 5.56 -0.35
CA GLU A 53 3.05 5.49 1.05
C GLU A 53 1.91 4.48 1.19
N HIS A 54 1.67 3.98 2.42
CA HIS A 54 0.47 3.17 2.72
C HIS A 54 -0.81 3.95 2.42
N PHE A 55 -1.76 3.29 1.75
CA PHE A 55 -3.05 3.89 1.39
C PHE A 55 -4.24 3.03 1.81
N SER A 56 -5.33 3.67 2.24
CA SER A 56 -6.64 3.02 2.35
C SER A 56 -7.31 2.92 0.97
N ALA A 57 -8.36 2.10 0.85
CA ALA A 57 -9.14 2.03 -0.38
C ALA A 57 -9.83 3.37 -0.72
N GLU A 58 -10.22 4.15 0.29
CA GLU A 58 -10.80 5.48 0.16
C GLU A 58 -9.76 6.48 -0.35
N GLN A 59 -8.55 6.47 0.21
CA GLN A 59 -7.44 7.31 -0.25
C GLN A 59 -7.06 6.97 -1.69
N LEU A 60 -6.97 5.69 -2.03
CA LEU A 60 -6.68 5.25 -3.40
C LEU A 60 -7.77 5.71 -4.37
N LEU A 61 -9.05 5.68 -3.98
CA LEU A 61 -10.14 6.20 -4.78
C LEU A 61 -9.99 7.71 -5.04
N GLU A 62 -9.67 8.48 -4.00
CA GLU A 62 -9.46 9.92 -4.12
C GLU A 62 -8.29 10.24 -5.07
N LEU A 63 -7.14 9.59 -4.87
CA LEU A 63 -5.98 9.73 -5.74
C LEU A 63 -6.30 9.35 -7.19
N THR A 64 -7.04 8.26 -7.41
CA THR A 64 -7.44 7.81 -8.74
C THR A 64 -8.30 8.87 -9.44
N ARG A 65 -9.25 9.48 -8.70
CA ARG A 65 -10.12 10.55 -9.23
C ARG A 65 -9.37 11.85 -9.50
N LEU A 66 -8.37 12.19 -8.68
CA LEU A 66 -7.52 13.36 -8.94
C LEU A 66 -6.69 13.17 -10.22
N ARG A 67 -6.20 11.95 -10.48
CA ARG A 67 -5.39 11.63 -11.66
C ARG A 67 -6.20 11.49 -12.95
N ALA A 68 -7.44 11.01 -12.86
CA ALA A 68 -8.35 10.84 -13.99
C ALA A 68 -9.76 11.33 -13.63
N PRO A 69 -9.99 12.66 -13.56
CA PRO A 69 -11.27 13.23 -13.15
C PRO A 69 -12.45 12.83 -14.03
N GLU A 70 -12.18 12.51 -15.31
CA GLU A 70 -13.16 12.02 -16.28
C GLU A 70 -13.56 10.56 -16.05
N ALA A 71 -12.76 9.78 -15.32
CA ALA A 71 -13.02 8.37 -15.07
C ALA A 71 -14.03 8.20 -13.92
N THR A 72 -15.17 7.57 -14.22
CA THR A 72 -16.13 7.20 -13.19
C THR A 72 -15.64 5.95 -12.44
N VAL A 73 -14.94 6.13 -11.32
CA VAL A 73 -14.50 5.05 -10.43
C VAL A 73 -15.31 5.09 -9.13
N HIS A 74 -15.75 3.91 -8.69
CA HIS A 74 -16.50 3.72 -7.44
C HIS A 74 -15.68 2.93 -6.42
N LEU A 75 -15.90 3.20 -5.13
CA LEU A 75 -15.18 2.56 -4.02
C LEU A 75 -15.25 1.03 -4.07
N ALA A 76 -16.43 0.47 -4.41
CA ALA A 76 -16.59 -0.98 -4.54
C ALA A 76 -15.69 -1.61 -5.62
N THR A 77 -15.37 -0.87 -6.68
CA THR A 77 -14.42 -1.32 -7.71
C THR A 77 -12.99 -1.25 -7.20
N VAL A 78 -12.64 -0.25 -6.37
CA VAL A 78 -11.33 -0.16 -5.73
C VAL A 78 -11.10 -1.36 -4.81
N TYR A 79 -12.03 -1.62 -3.88
CA TYR A 79 -11.94 -2.78 -2.99
C TYR A 79 -11.77 -4.10 -3.73
N ARG A 80 -12.62 -4.38 -4.74
CA ARG A 80 -12.49 -5.60 -5.55
C ARG A 80 -11.18 -5.68 -6.33
N THR A 81 -10.59 -4.56 -6.69
CA THR A 81 -9.33 -4.54 -7.43
C THR A 81 -8.17 -4.81 -6.48
N VAL A 82 -8.12 -4.09 -5.36
CA VAL A 82 -7.08 -4.26 -4.33
C VAL A 82 -7.11 -5.67 -3.73
N GLN A 83 -8.28 -6.27 -3.53
CA GLN A 83 -8.39 -7.66 -3.09
C GLN A 83 -7.69 -8.63 -4.06
N VAL A 84 -7.90 -8.47 -5.37
CA VAL A 84 -7.23 -9.30 -6.38
C VAL A 84 -5.73 -9.05 -6.38
N LEU A 85 -5.30 -7.80 -6.15
CA LEU A 85 -3.88 -7.49 -6.03
C LEU A 85 -3.23 -8.19 -4.83
N GLU A 86 -3.93 -8.21 -3.70
CA GLU A 86 -3.48 -8.86 -2.48
C GLU A 86 -3.44 -10.39 -2.60
N GLU A 87 -4.49 -10.99 -3.18
CA GLU A 87 -4.54 -12.43 -3.49
C GLU A 87 -3.41 -12.84 -4.46
N GLY A 88 -3.07 -11.95 -5.39
CA GLY A 88 -1.96 -12.12 -6.33
C GLY A 88 -0.58 -11.83 -5.74
N GLY A 89 -0.49 -11.34 -4.49
CA GLY A 89 0.77 -10.97 -3.84
C GLY A 89 1.44 -9.72 -4.41
N PHE A 90 0.70 -8.86 -5.09
CA PHE A 90 1.20 -7.60 -5.65
C PHE A 90 1.11 -6.43 -4.66
N VAL A 91 0.22 -6.55 -3.69
CA VAL A 91 -0.03 -5.57 -2.63
C VAL A 91 -0.11 -6.32 -1.31
N GLU A 92 0.40 -5.73 -0.23
CA GLU A 92 0.19 -6.23 1.12
C GLU A 92 -0.80 -5.37 1.89
N GLY A 93 -1.66 -6.02 2.66
CA GLY A 93 -2.60 -5.36 3.56
C GLY A 93 -2.15 -5.37 5.01
N LEU A 94 -2.40 -4.27 5.70
CA LEU A 94 -2.16 -4.07 7.12
C LEU A 94 -3.45 -3.62 7.80
N GLU A 95 -3.87 -4.33 8.85
CA GLU A 95 -4.95 -3.87 9.73
C GLU A 95 -4.40 -2.89 10.76
N VAL A 96 -5.00 -1.71 10.85
CA VAL A 96 -4.69 -0.68 11.85
C VAL A 96 -5.92 -0.41 12.73
N GLU A 97 -5.72 -0.37 14.04
CA GLU A 97 -6.82 -0.16 15.02
C GLU A 97 -7.59 1.14 14.77
N LYS A 98 -6.88 2.19 14.32
CA LYS A 98 -7.45 3.50 13.96
C LYS A 98 -7.12 3.83 12.51
N GLY A 99 -7.92 3.32 11.58
CA GLY A 99 -7.74 3.62 10.15
C GLY A 99 -8.23 2.54 9.19
N GLY A 100 -8.65 1.38 9.70
CA GLY A 100 -9.16 0.29 8.87
C GLY A 100 -8.01 -0.53 8.27
N ARG A 101 -8.11 -0.86 6.99
CA ARG A 101 -7.08 -1.63 6.28
C ARG A 101 -6.31 -0.71 5.35
N LEU A 102 -5.00 -0.66 5.55
CA LEU A 102 -4.05 0.03 4.69
C LEU A 102 -3.38 -0.97 3.78
N PHE A 103 -2.94 -0.50 2.62
CA PHE A 103 -2.34 -1.30 1.58
C PHE A 103 -1.05 -0.65 1.09
N GLU A 104 -0.09 -1.48 0.67
CA GLU A 104 1.14 -1.03 0.03
C GLU A 104 1.48 -1.92 -1.16
N HIS A 105 2.06 -1.31 -2.20
CA HIS A 105 2.56 -2.06 -3.34
C HIS A 105 3.92 -2.70 -3.01
N VAL A 106 4.06 -3.99 -3.26
CA VAL A 106 5.29 -4.75 -2.92
C VAL A 106 6.03 -5.30 -4.14
N LEU A 107 5.41 -5.30 -5.33
CA LEU A 107 6.03 -5.85 -6.52
C LEU A 107 7.20 -4.97 -6.97
N GLY A 108 8.42 -5.52 -7.00
CA GLY A 108 9.62 -4.78 -7.42
C GLY A 108 10.22 -3.85 -6.35
N HIS A 109 9.71 -3.87 -5.12
CA HIS A 109 10.31 -3.15 -3.99
C HIS A 109 11.32 -4.02 -3.23
N GLU A 110 12.33 -3.38 -2.63
CA GLU A 110 13.19 -4.05 -1.64
C GLU A 110 12.36 -4.38 -0.40
N HIS A 111 12.57 -5.58 0.13
CA HIS A 111 11.84 -6.08 1.29
C HIS A 111 12.18 -5.28 2.55
N HIS A 112 11.13 -4.85 3.26
CA HIS A 112 11.21 -4.13 4.53
C HIS A 112 10.10 -4.59 5.48
N ASP A 113 10.33 -4.40 6.78
CA ASP A 113 9.40 -4.66 7.87
C ASP A 113 8.80 -3.34 8.38
N HIS A 114 7.70 -3.41 9.14
CA HIS A 114 6.97 -2.21 9.59
C HIS A 114 6.93 -2.04 11.10
N VAL A 115 7.02 -0.78 11.56
CA VAL A 115 6.62 -0.36 12.89
C VAL A 115 5.39 0.54 12.79
N ILE A 116 4.35 0.22 13.55
CA ILE A 116 3.05 0.91 13.52
C ILE A 116 2.75 1.55 14.87
N CYS A 117 2.47 2.84 14.85
CA CYS A 117 2.01 3.58 16.02
C CYS A 117 0.49 3.38 16.22
N LEU A 118 0.09 2.83 17.37
CA LEU A 118 -1.32 2.54 17.68
C LEU A 118 -2.16 3.80 17.91
N GLU A 119 -1.55 4.93 18.28
CA GLU A 119 -2.31 6.14 18.61
C GLU A 119 -2.60 7.02 17.40
N CYS A 120 -1.64 7.13 16.48
CA CYS A 120 -1.75 8.00 15.31
C CYS A 120 -1.72 7.26 13.97
N GLY A 121 -1.49 5.95 13.95
CA GLY A 121 -1.49 5.14 12.73
C GLY A 121 -0.26 5.37 11.84
N HIS A 122 0.74 6.11 12.31
CA HIS A 122 1.98 6.30 11.55
C HIS A 122 2.72 4.98 11.40
N ILE A 123 3.20 4.73 10.19
CA ILE A 123 3.97 3.54 9.82
C ILE A 123 5.38 4.01 9.47
N SER A 124 6.38 3.32 10.01
CA SER A 124 7.78 3.48 9.65
C SER A 124 8.32 2.16 9.13
N GLU A 125 9.02 2.22 8.00
CA GLU A 125 9.66 1.07 7.36
C GLU A 125 11.08 0.90 7.92
N PHE A 126 11.52 -0.35 8.05
CA PHE A 126 12.90 -0.67 8.42
C PHE A 126 13.36 -1.96 7.75
N HIS A 127 14.68 -2.10 7.65
CA HIS A 127 15.34 -3.34 7.22
C HIS A 127 16.51 -3.61 8.17
N ASP A 128 16.62 -4.84 8.67
CA ASP A 128 17.69 -5.24 9.58
C ASP A 128 18.22 -6.63 9.20
N GLU A 129 19.46 -6.67 8.70
CA GLU A 129 20.08 -7.91 8.22
C GLU A 129 20.23 -8.98 9.32
N VAL A 130 20.38 -8.58 10.59
CA VAL A 130 20.54 -9.50 11.71
C VAL A 130 19.21 -10.19 12.00
N LEU A 131 18.10 -9.44 11.95
CA LEU A 131 16.75 -10.01 12.05
C LEU A 131 16.44 -10.95 10.89
N GLU A 132 16.80 -10.60 9.65
CA GLU A 132 16.61 -11.47 8.49
C GLU A 132 17.33 -12.82 8.65
N GLN A 133 18.61 -12.77 9.01
CA GLN A 133 19.41 -13.98 9.24
C GLN A 133 18.85 -14.82 10.40
N GLY A 134 18.36 -14.17 11.46
CA GLY A 134 17.72 -14.83 12.60
C GLY A 134 16.44 -15.57 12.20
N LYS A 135 15.58 -14.94 11.40
CA LYS A 135 14.34 -15.53 10.87
C LYS A 135 14.65 -16.76 10.02
N GLU A 136 15.59 -16.65 9.09
CA GLU A 136 16.00 -17.76 8.22
C GLU A 136 16.63 -18.92 9.02
N PHE A 137 17.51 -18.61 9.96
CA PHE A 137 18.12 -19.62 10.84
C PHE A 137 17.08 -20.37 11.66
N ALA A 138 16.11 -19.66 12.23
CA ALA A 138 15.03 -20.27 13.01
C ALA A 138 14.17 -21.21 12.15
N ALA A 139 13.76 -20.78 10.96
CA ALA A 139 12.99 -21.62 10.03
C ALA A 139 13.76 -22.90 9.66
N LYS A 140 15.03 -22.74 9.28
CA LYS A 140 15.90 -23.87 8.91
C LYS A 140 16.11 -24.86 10.04
N LYS A 141 16.32 -24.38 11.27
CA LYS A 141 16.47 -25.22 12.47
C LYS A 141 15.23 -26.06 12.75
N LEU A 142 14.05 -25.56 12.37
CA LEU A 142 12.77 -26.27 12.49
C LEU A 142 12.43 -27.13 11.27
N GLY A 143 13.32 -27.22 10.28
CA GLY A 143 13.12 -28.03 9.07
C GLY A 143 12.28 -27.36 7.98
N PHE A 144 12.14 -26.04 8.01
CA PHE A 144 11.42 -25.26 7.00
C PHE A 144 12.38 -24.50 6.08
N GLU A 145 12.02 -24.43 4.80
CA GLU A 145 12.58 -23.46 3.85
C GLU A 145 11.72 -22.19 3.90
N MET A 146 12.30 -21.05 4.26
CA MET A 146 11.57 -19.79 4.31
C MET A 146 11.22 -19.33 2.88
N ARG A 147 9.92 -19.18 2.61
CA ARG A 147 9.42 -18.70 1.31
C ARG A 147 8.98 -17.24 1.34
N ARG A 148 8.42 -16.82 2.48
CA ARG A 148 8.05 -15.45 2.81
C ARG A 148 8.06 -15.30 4.32
N HIS A 149 8.03 -14.08 4.79
CA HIS A 149 7.67 -13.77 6.17
C HIS A 149 6.89 -12.44 6.20
N SER A 150 6.37 -12.09 7.37
CA SER A 150 5.78 -10.78 7.63
C SER A 150 6.11 -10.44 9.08
N LEU A 151 6.84 -9.35 9.31
CA LEU A 151 7.10 -8.83 10.64
C LEU A 151 6.53 -7.41 10.76
N ARG A 152 5.72 -7.23 11.80
CA ARG A 152 5.08 -5.97 12.15
C ARG A 152 5.26 -5.75 13.64
N ILE A 153 5.73 -4.57 14.00
CA ILE A 153 5.92 -4.16 15.39
C ILE A 153 4.86 -3.10 15.70
N TYR A 154 4.03 -3.36 16.71
CA TYR A 154 3.01 -2.42 17.17
C TYR A 154 3.50 -1.73 18.44
N GLY A 155 3.43 -0.41 18.47
CA GLY A 155 3.89 0.38 19.61
C GLY A 155 3.33 1.80 19.58
N SER A 156 3.97 2.68 20.35
CA SER A 156 3.62 4.11 20.42
C SER A 156 4.79 4.95 19.95
N CYS A 157 4.53 6.10 19.31
CA CYS A 157 5.58 7.05 18.98
C CYS A 157 6.33 7.46 20.26
N ILE A 158 7.67 7.48 20.23
CA ILE A 158 8.48 7.88 21.40
C ILE A 158 8.10 9.29 21.87
N ALA A 159 7.81 10.20 20.94
CA ALA A 159 7.34 11.55 21.25
C ALA A 159 6.00 11.58 22.01
N LEU A 160 5.11 10.59 21.84
CA LEU A 160 3.90 10.49 22.65
C LEU A 160 4.25 10.20 24.11
N ALA A 161 5.13 9.25 24.36
CA ALA A 161 5.58 8.93 25.72
C ALA A 161 6.38 10.08 26.36
N ARG A 162 7.16 10.82 25.56
CA ARG A 162 8.02 11.92 26.03
C ARG A 162 7.25 13.23 26.24
N ASP A 163 6.41 13.61 25.28
CA ASP A 163 5.83 14.95 25.16
C ASP A 163 4.30 14.95 25.28
N GLY A 164 3.67 13.78 25.38
CA GLY A 164 2.21 13.63 25.42
C GLY A 164 1.52 13.82 24.07
N VAL A 165 2.27 13.95 22.97
CA VAL A 165 1.74 14.21 21.64
C VAL A 165 2.36 13.25 20.62
N CYS A 166 1.53 12.56 19.82
CA CYS A 166 2.06 11.90 18.62
C CYS A 166 2.30 12.97 17.52
N PRO A 167 3.52 13.07 16.97
CA PRO A 167 3.85 14.06 15.93
C PRO A 167 3.07 13.86 14.64
N ASN A 168 2.60 12.63 14.41
CA ASN A 168 1.89 12.20 13.22
C ASN A 168 0.39 12.00 13.47
N ALA A 169 -0.13 12.46 14.62
CA ALA A 169 -1.57 12.38 14.87
C ALA A 169 -2.32 13.16 13.78
N PRO A 170 -3.35 12.56 13.14
CA PRO A 170 -4.20 13.32 12.25
C PRO A 170 -4.77 14.50 13.04
N ALA A 171 -4.69 15.70 12.46
CA ALA A 171 -5.32 16.89 13.03
C ALA A 171 -6.76 16.51 13.40
N ALA A 172 -7.14 16.66 14.67
CA ALA A 172 -8.40 16.15 15.19
C ALA A 172 -9.53 16.48 14.21
N ALA A 173 -10.09 15.45 13.57
CA ALA A 173 -11.28 15.62 12.75
C ALA A 173 -12.34 16.26 13.64
N ASN A 174 -12.72 17.48 13.28
CA ASN A 174 -13.65 18.30 14.05
C ASN A 174 -14.95 17.52 14.22
N LYS A 175 -15.16 16.92 15.40
CA LYS A 175 -16.41 16.24 15.78
C LYS A 175 -17.45 17.31 16.09
N ASN A 176 -17.93 18.00 15.07
CA ASN A 176 -19.09 18.88 15.15
C ASN A 176 -19.89 18.78 13.85
N THR A 177 -20.68 17.69 13.76
CA THR A 177 -21.98 17.59 13.07
C THR A 177 -22.80 16.57 13.80
#